data_AF-A0A411LI26-F1
#
_entry.id   AF-A0A411LI26-F1
#
_cell.length_a   1.000
_cell.length_b   1.000
_cell.length_c   1.000
_cell.angle_alpha   90.00
_cell.angle_beta   90.00
_cell.angle_gamma   90.00
#
_symmetry.space_group_name_H-M   'P 1'
#
loop_
_entity.id
_entity.type
_entity.pdbx_description
1 polymer ?
#
loop_
_entity_poly.entity_id
_entity_poly.type
_entity_poly.pdbx_seq_one_letter_code
_entity_poly.pdbx_strand_id
1 'polypeptide(L)'
;MPFEPFGYRVDLLAPYSMAETQGRIRAGLKPLFEPRNGARGWVVGPLFCLWFSMVNRSGPMVFGIISQEGDQTRLRGRAGSDLNGIAFITLWAFMGISALLGAIRKEDTGFGDPLLLAAIVFGGVPFLWWMAHRDRRQADPLVRYLSDAVGGSGQSLRAKSRAVTVMPGLVLSVGDEKLNRAVTSDLLHDLLIGVAPGSSLKVETKTSGYLYIVFRDGDYAIGKAEAPEHGRLYAVHKDTETIQRALKHDVFTFEEAREILMAYVSSAPDPAFLEWSAVKPRW
;
A
#
# COMPACT_ATOMS: atom_id res chain seq x y z
N MET A 1 -1.32 -5.48 -18.65
CA MET A 1 -2.39 -5.30 -17.65
C MET A 1 -3.39 -4.29 -18.20
N PRO A 2 -4.70 -4.45 -17.95
CA PRO A 2 -5.68 -3.48 -18.40
C PRO A 2 -5.40 -2.11 -17.78
N PHE A 3 -5.67 -1.05 -18.54
CA PHE A 3 -5.55 0.33 -18.05
C PHE A 3 -6.67 0.63 -17.05
N GLU A 4 -6.30 1.02 -15.83
CA GLU A 4 -7.19 1.19 -14.68
C GLU A 4 -6.81 2.47 -13.91
N PRO A 5 -7.12 3.66 -14.44
CA PRO A 5 -6.77 4.94 -13.80
C PRO A 5 -7.60 5.21 -12.54
N PHE A 6 -8.78 4.59 -12.42
CA PHE A 6 -9.64 4.62 -11.23
C PHE A 6 -9.36 3.45 -10.28
N GLY A 7 -8.15 2.93 -10.30
CA GLY A 7 -7.75 1.83 -9.44
C GLY A 7 -8.28 0.46 -9.85
N TYR A 8 -7.73 -0.57 -9.21
CA TYR A 8 -8.07 -1.96 -9.46
C TYR A 8 -9.31 -2.37 -8.65
N ARG A 9 -9.95 -3.46 -9.08
CA ARG A 9 -11.14 -4.00 -8.41
C ARG A 9 -10.78 -4.72 -7.12
N VAL A 10 -11.52 -4.41 -6.05
CA VAL A 10 -11.50 -5.15 -4.79
C VAL A 10 -12.76 -5.98 -4.69
N ASP A 11 -12.61 -7.26 -4.34
CA ASP A 11 -13.72 -8.18 -4.12
C ASP A 11 -13.33 -9.15 -2.99
N LEU A 12 -13.92 -8.98 -1.81
CA LEU A 12 -13.62 -9.78 -0.62
C LEU A 12 -14.91 -10.40 -0.08
N LEU A 13 -14.81 -11.64 0.38
CA LEU A 13 -15.88 -12.34 1.09
C LEU A 13 -15.52 -12.44 2.57
N ALA A 14 -16.50 -12.15 3.40
CA ALA A 14 -16.42 -12.21 4.86
C ALA A 14 -17.43 -13.25 5.36
N PRO A 15 -17.03 -14.20 6.21
CA PRO A 15 -17.91 -15.23 6.76
C PRO A 15 -18.81 -14.69 7.89
N TYR A 16 -19.02 -13.37 7.95
CA TYR A 16 -19.71 -12.68 9.03
C TYR A 16 -20.95 -11.96 8.51
N SER A 17 -21.85 -11.60 9.44
CA SER A 17 -22.96 -10.70 9.14
C SER A 17 -22.45 -9.31 8.72
N MET A 18 -23.26 -8.55 7.99
CA MET A 18 -22.92 -7.19 7.58
C MET A 18 -22.55 -6.31 8.79
N ALA A 19 -23.31 -6.38 9.88
CA ALA A 19 -23.06 -5.59 11.09
C ALA A 19 -21.72 -5.95 11.74
N GLU A 20 -21.42 -7.25 11.86
CA GLU A 20 -20.14 -7.71 12.41
C GLU A 20 -18.96 -7.32 11.51
N THR A 21 -19.11 -7.48 10.19
CA THR A 21 -18.11 -7.07 9.20
C THR A 21 -17.78 -5.59 9.34
N GLN A 22 -18.80 -4.74 9.42
CA GLN A 22 -18.62 -3.31 9.66
C GLN A 22 -17.97 -3.02 11.01
N GLY A 23 -18.38 -3.73 12.07
CA GLY A 23 -17.79 -3.60 13.40
C GLY A 23 -16.29 -3.89 13.40
N ARG A 24 -15.90 -4.98 12.74
CA ARG A 24 -14.48 -5.38 12.59
C ARG A 24 -13.68 -4.36 11.79
N ILE A 25 -14.23 -3.86 10.68
CA ILE A 25 -13.57 -2.80 9.88
C ILE A 25 -13.43 -1.53 10.72
N ARG A 26 -14.43 -1.13 11.50
CA ARG A 26 -14.34 0.09 12.32
C ARG A 26 -13.35 -0.07 13.49
N ALA A 27 -13.27 -1.26 14.09
CA ALA A 27 -12.42 -1.52 15.25
C ALA A 27 -10.93 -1.35 14.97
N GLY A 28 -10.48 -1.56 13.73
CA GLY A 28 -9.09 -1.37 13.33
C GLY A 28 -8.75 0.00 12.74
N LEU A 29 -9.72 0.91 12.60
CA LEU A 29 -9.46 2.23 12.03
C LEU A 29 -8.65 3.10 13.00
N LYS A 30 -7.68 3.81 12.45
CA LYS A 30 -6.93 4.82 13.20
C LYS A 30 -7.72 6.12 13.33
N PRO A 31 -7.46 6.91 14.39
CA PRO A 31 -7.99 8.27 14.50
C PRO A 31 -7.59 9.14 13.30
N LEU A 32 -8.47 10.08 12.96
CA LEU A 32 -8.32 10.94 11.78
C LEU A 32 -6.99 11.70 11.76
N PHE A 33 -6.58 12.22 12.92
CA PHE A 33 -5.40 13.05 13.10
C PHE A 33 -4.19 12.31 13.68
N GLU A 34 -4.22 10.97 13.75
CA GLU A 34 -3.03 10.24 14.16
C GLU A 34 -1.92 10.46 13.11
N PRO A 35 -0.68 10.83 13.48
CA PRO A 35 0.37 11.11 12.50
C PRO A 35 0.88 9.84 11.79
N ARG A 36 0.67 8.67 12.39
CA ARG A 36 1.18 7.40 11.88
C ARG A 36 0.35 6.86 10.72
N ASN A 37 0.99 6.32 9.70
CA ASN A 37 0.32 5.65 8.60
C ASN A 37 -0.59 4.50 9.06
N GLY A 38 -1.73 4.31 8.38
CA GLY A 38 -2.66 3.21 8.64
C GLY A 38 -4.08 3.49 8.14
N ALA A 39 -4.93 2.46 8.16
CA ALA A 39 -6.29 2.57 7.66
C ALA A 39 -7.11 3.59 8.47
N ARG A 40 -7.68 4.56 7.77
CA ARG A 40 -8.65 5.55 8.27
C ARG A 40 -9.84 5.53 7.35
N GLY A 41 -10.97 6.03 7.81
CA GLY A 41 -12.09 6.18 6.92
C GLY A 41 -13.42 6.28 7.62
N TRP A 42 -14.46 6.03 6.84
CA TRP A 42 -15.82 5.92 7.33
C TRP A 42 -16.51 4.71 6.71
N VAL A 43 -17.45 4.17 7.46
CA VAL A 43 -18.34 3.08 7.04
C VAL A 43 -19.76 3.52 7.42
N VAL A 44 -20.55 3.92 6.43
CA VAL A 44 -21.89 4.52 6.60
C VAL A 44 -22.90 3.72 5.80
N GLY A 45 -23.81 3.03 6.49
CA GLY A 45 -24.74 2.10 5.84
C GLY A 45 -23.96 1.05 5.03
N PRO A 46 -24.33 0.77 3.77
CA PRO A 46 -23.59 -0.18 2.94
C PRO A 46 -22.30 0.41 2.34
N LEU A 47 -22.02 1.70 2.50
CA LEU A 47 -20.88 2.34 1.86
C LEU A 47 -19.66 2.41 2.78
N PHE A 48 -18.48 2.26 2.20
CA PHE A 48 -17.23 2.52 2.90
C PHE A 48 -16.25 3.29 2.03
N CYS A 49 -15.43 4.12 2.68
CA CYS A 49 -14.30 4.78 2.07
C CYS A 49 -13.16 4.82 3.07
N LEU A 50 -12.01 4.28 2.67
CA LEU A 50 -10.80 4.22 3.46
C LEU A 50 -9.66 4.95 2.76
N TRP A 51 -8.79 5.57 3.54
CA TRP A 51 -7.55 6.22 3.10
C TRP A 51 -6.43 5.99 4.12
N PHE A 52 -5.18 6.19 3.72
CA PHE A 52 -4.03 5.79 4.56
C PHE A 52 -3.39 6.92 5.37
N SER A 53 -3.56 8.17 4.95
CA SER A 53 -3.10 9.36 5.66
C SER A 53 -3.90 10.59 5.22
N MET A 54 -4.09 11.56 6.12
CA MET A 54 -4.62 12.90 5.78
C MET A 54 -3.49 13.94 5.63
N VAL A 55 -2.32 13.68 6.22
CA VAL A 55 -1.28 14.71 6.45
C VAL A 55 -0.24 14.71 5.35
N ASN A 56 0.20 13.52 4.89
CA ASN A 56 1.36 13.41 4.00
C ASN A 56 1.03 13.13 2.53
N ARG A 57 -0.24 12.89 2.21
CA ARG A 57 -0.87 12.74 0.89
C ARG A 57 -2.33 12.38 1.16
N SER A 58 -3.30 12.94 0.44
CA SER A 58 -4.69 12.43 0.37
C SER A 58 -4.78 11.03 -0.27
N GLY A 59 -3.67 10.30 -0.31
CA GLY A 59 -3.51 9.07 -1.05
C GLY A 59 -3.69 7.84 -0.18
N PRO A 60 -3.20 6.72 -0.70
CA PRO A 60 -4.03 5.71 -1.35
C PRO A 60 -5.43 5.54 -0.75
N MET A 61 -6.41 5.26 -1.60
CA MET A 61 -7.81 5.14 -1.22
C MET A 61 -8.45 3.82 -1.66
N VAL A 62 -9.41 3.36 -0.87
CA VAL A 62 -10.31 2.26 -1.22
C VAL A 62 -11.74 2.70 -0.92
N PHE A 63 -12.62 2.67 -1.92
CA PHE A 63 -14.05 2.91 -1.70
C PHE A 63 -14.86 1.74 -2.25
N GLY A 64 -16.02 1.51 -1.65
CA GLY A 64 -16.87 0.42 -2.09
C GLY A 64 -18.17 0.27 -1.32
N ILE A 65 -18.78 -0.88 -1.56
CA ILE A 65 -20.07 -1.28 -1.01
C ILE A 65 -19.89 -2.60 -0.27
N ILE A 66 -20.51 -2.69 0.90
CA ILE A 66 -20.69 -3.88 1.72
C ILE A 66 -22.12 -4.36 1.48
N SER A 67 -22.28 -5.60 1.05
CA SER A 67 -23.59 -6.21 0.78
C SER A 67 -23.68 -7.59 1.41
N GLN A 68 -24.83 -7.93 1.98
CA GLN A 68 -25.10 -9.29 2.45
C GLN A 68 -25.36 -10.21 1.24
N GLU A 69 -24.69 -11.37 1.20
CA GLU A 69 -24.82 -12.43 0.19
C GLU A 69 -25.06 -13.76 0.92
N GLY A 70 -26.33 -14.07 1.19
CA GLY A 70 -26.71 -15.21 2.03
C GLY A 70 -26.23 -15.03 3.47
N ASP A 71 -25.51 -16.01 4.00
CA ASP A 71 -24.91 -15.97 5.35
C ASP A 71 -23.56 -15.22 5.39
N GLN A 72 -23.05 -14.81 4.22
CA GLN A 72 -21.77 -14.12 4.08
C GLN A 72 -21.99 -12.64 3.76
N THR A 73 -20.95 -11.84 4.01
CA THR A 73 -20.90 -10.44 3.57
C THR A 73 -19.86 -10.28 2.48
N ARG A 74 -20.21 -9.59 1.40
CA ARG A 74 -19.30 -9.28 0.32
C ARG A 74 -18.95 -7.80 0.31
N LEU A 75 -17.66 -7.51 0.15
CA LEU A 75 -17.13 -6.17 -0.04
C LEU A 75 -16.69 -6.04 -1.49
N ARG A 76 -17.29 -5.11 -2.23
CA ARG A 76 -16.90 -4.79 -3.62
C ARG A 76 -16.49 -3.33 -3.72
N GLY A 77 -15.38 -3.04 -4.39
CA GLY A 77 -14.89 -1.68 -4.46
C GLY A 77 -13.79 -1.45 -5.47
N ARG A 78 -13.18 -0.27 -5.37
CA ARG A 78 -12.01 0.17 -6.15
C ARG A 78 -10.93 0.65 -5.20
N ALA A 79 -9.69 0.27 -5.50
CA ALA A 79 -8.49 0.64 -4.75
C ALA A 79 -7.47 1.33 -5.68
N GLY A 80 -6.98 2.51 -5.31
CA GLY A 80 -6.05 3.28 -6.14
C GLY A 80 -5.24 4.32 -5.35
N SER A 81 -4.20 4.89 -5.97
CA SER A 81 -3.30 5.85 -5.33
C SER A 81 -3.98 7.16 -4.95
N ASP A 82 -4.89 7.68 -5.78
CA ASP A 82 -5.67 8.89 -5.50
C ASP A 82 -6.97 8.91 -6.31
N LEU A 83 -7.97 8.16 -5.84
CA LEU A 83 -9.27 8.04 -6.50
C LEU A 83 -10.05 9.37 -6.57
N ASN A 84 -9.94 10.23 -5.54
CA ASN A 84 -10.61 11.53 -5.54
C ASN A 84 -9.94 12.50 -6.51
N GLY A 85 -8.60 12.60 -6.48
CA GLY A 85 -7.85 13.44 -7.41
C GLY A 85 -8.14 13.07 -8.86
N ILE A 86 -8.23 11.76 -9.17
CA ILE A 86 -8.55 11.30 -10.52
C ILE A 86 -9.99 11.57 -10.92
N ALA A 87 -10.95 11.48 -10.00
CA ALA A 87 -12.32 11.90 -10.25
C ALA A 87 -12.38 13.41 -10.57
N PHE A 88 -11.69 14.25 -9.80
CA PHE A 88 -11.60 15.69 -10.06
C PHE A 88 -10.93 16.00 -11.40
N ILE A 89 -9.78 15.40 -11.70
CA ILE A 89 -9.07 15.58 -12.98
C ILE A 89 -9.97 15.19 -14.15
N THR A 90 -10.74 14.11 -14.01
CA THR A 90 -11.68 13.66 -15.04
C THR A 90 -12.81 14.67 -15.25
N LEU A 91 -13.40 15.20 -14.17
CA LEU A 91 -14.41 16.25 -14.24
C LEU A 91 -13.87 17.51 -14.92
N TRP A 92 -12.67 17.95 -14.52
CA TRP A 92 -11.97 19.08 -15.14
C TRP A 92 -11.69 18.84 -16.62
N ALA A 93 -11.35 17.62 -17.03
CA ALA A 93 -11.17 17.27 -18.43
C ALA A 93 -12.47 17.49 -19.22
N PHE A 94 -13.62 17.04 -18.70
CA PHE A 94 -14.92 17.26 -19.35
C PHE A 94 -15.27 18.75 -19.47
N MET A 95 -15.01 19.54 -18.41
CA MET A 95 -15.19 20.99 -18.45
C MET A 95 -14.26 21.66 -19.47
N GLY A 96 -12.98 21.24 -19.51
CA GLY A 96 -11.99 21.73 -20.47
C GLY A 96 -12.36 21.41 -21.92
N ILE A 97 -12.86 20.20 -22.20
CA ILE A 97 -13.38 19.83 -23.52
C ILE A 97 -14.57 20.73 -23.90
N SER A 98 -15.48 20.97 -22.96
CA SER A 98 -16.65 21.83 -23.21
C SER A 98 -16.25 23.27 -23.51
N ALA A 99 -15.28 23.81 -22.76
CA ALA A 99 -14.72 25.14 -22.98
C ALA A 99 -13.98 25.23 -24.33
N LEU A 100 -13.20 24.20 -24.69
CA LEU A 100 -12.50 24.12 -25.97
C LEU A 100 -13.49 24.12 -27.15
N LEU A 101 -14.56 23.34 -27.08
CA LEU A 101 -15.61 23.33 -28.09
C LEU A 101 -16.33 24.68 -28.19
N GLY A 102 -16.53 25.37 -27.06
CA GLY A 102 -17.10 26.71 -27.02
C GLY A 102 -16.18 27.77 -27.64
N ALA A 103 -14.87 27.67 -27.41
CA ALA A 103 -13.86 28.56 -27.99
C ALA A 103 -13.77 28.38 -29.51
N ILE A 104 -13.70 27.14 -30.00
CA ILE A 104 -13.64 26.84 -31.44
C ILE A 104 -14.86 27.40 -32.19
N ARG A 105 -16.03 27.45 -31.53
CA ARG A 105 -17.26 28.03 -32.13
C ARG A 105 -17.26 29.55 -32.17
N LYS A 106 -16.40 30.23 -31.41
CA LYS A 106 -16.26 31.68 -31.42
C LYS A 106 -15.11 32.04 -32.36
N GLU A 107 -15.45 32.54 -33.54
CA GLU A 107 -14.50 32.92 -34.61
C GLU A 107 -13.48 34.00 -34.17
N ASP A 108 -13.71 34.69 -33.06
CA ASP A 108 -12.85 35.76 -32.52
C ASP A 108 -11.76 35.29 -31.54
N THR A 109 -11.66 34.00 -31.21
CA THR A 109 -10.59 33.52 -30.33
C THR A 109 -9.30 33.24 -31.11
N GLY A 110 -8.21 33.91 -30.74
CA GLY A 110 -6.89 33.66 -31.35
C GLY A 110 -6.45 32.20 -31.16
N PHE A 111 -5.73 31.66 -32.15
CA PHE A 111 -5.34 30.23 -32.21
C PHE A 111 -4.52 29.71 -31.02
N GLY A 112 -3.89 30.58 -30.23
CA GLY A 112 -3.01 30.19 -29.11
C GLY A 112 -3.73 29.56 -27.92
N ASP A 113 -4.85 30.14 -27.48
CA ASP A 113 -5.55 29.71 -26.27
C ASP A 113 -6.26 28.35 -26.43
N PRO A 114 -6.96 28.07 -27.56
CA PRO A 114 -7.53 26.75 -27.81
C PRO A 114 -6.46 25.66 -27.92
N LEU A 115 -5.29 25.96 -28.50
CA LEU A 115 -4.21 24.99 -28.65
C LEU A 115 -3.58 24.61 -27.29
N LEU A 116 -3.36 25.59 -26.42
CA LEU A 116 -2.87 25.33 -25.06
C LEU A 116 -3.87 24.49 -24.25
N LEU A 117 -5.16 24.84 -24.33
CA LEU A 117 -6.22 24.08 -23.66
C LEU A 117 -6.30 22.64 -24.18
N ALA A 118 -6.19 22.45 -25.50
CA ALA A 118 -6.11 21.13 -26.11
C ALA A 118 -4.88 20.34 -25.62
N ALA A 119 -3.71 20.96 -25.53
CA ALA A 119 -2.51 20.30 -25.01
C ALA A 119 -2.67 19.84 -23.55
N ILE A 120 -3.31 20.64 -22.70
CA ILE A 120 -3.59 20.26 -21.29
C ILE A 120 -4.58 19.10 -21.22
N VAL A 121 -5.69 19.18 -21.97
CA VAL A 121 -6.77 18.19 -21.94
C VAL A 121 -6.33 16.86 -22.56
N PHE A 122 -5.64 16.88 -23.70
CA PHE A 122 -5.28 15.67 -24.43
C PHE A 122 -3.87 15.15 -24.11
N GLY A 123 -3.00 15.97 -23.53
CA GLY A 123 -1.67 15.54 -23.06
C GLY A 123 -1.61 15.39 -21.55
N GLY A 124 -1.98 16.44 -20.82
CA GLY A 124 -1.90 16.48 -19.36
C GLY A 124 -2.80 15.47 -18.66
N VAL A 125 -4.08 15.42 -19.01
CA VAL A 125 -5.04 14.49 -18.36
C VAL A 125 -4.68 13.02 -18.58
N PRO A 126 -4.40 12.54 -19.81
CA PRO A 126 -3.97 11.16 -20.01
C PRO A 126 -2.66 10.82 -19.29
N PHE A 127 -1.73 11.77 -19.21
CA PHE A 127 -0.50 11.59 -18.43
C PHE A 127 -0.80 11.40 -16.93
N LEU A 128 -1.71 12.21 -16.35
CA LEU A 128 -2.13 12.05 -14.96
C LEU A 128 -2.88 10.73 -14.73
N TRP A 129 -3.74 10.32 -15.65
CA TRP A 129 -4.39 9.00 -15.60
C TRP A 129 -3.38 7.86 -15.70
N TRP A 130 -2.34 8.01 -16.52
CA TRP A 130 -1.25 7.05 -16.62
C TRP A 130 -0.47 6.95 -15.30
N MET A 131 -0.14 8.08 -14.68
CA MET A 131 0.50 8.11 -13.37
C MET A 131 -0.35 7.41 -12.30
N ALA A 132 -1.65 7.70 -12.23
CA ALA A 132 -2.55 7.02 -11.29
C ALA A 132 -2.69 5.52 -11.58
N HIS A 133 -2.73 5.12 -12.85
CA HIS A 133 -2.71 3.72 -13.21
C HIS A 133 -1.40 3.05 -12.76
N ARG A 134 -0.25 3.65 -13.03
CA ARG A 134 1.07 3.15 -12.62
C ARG A 134 1.13 2.95 -11.11
N ASP A 135 0.65 3.93 -10.36
CA ASP A 135 0.73 3.96 -8.90
C ASP A 135 -0.44 3.28 -8.19
N ARG A 136 -1.38 2.66 -8.91
CA ARG A 136 -2.63 2.12 -8.34
C ARG A 136 -2.43 1.15 -7.18
N ARG A 137 -1.31 0.41 -7.16
CA ARG A 137 -0.96 -0.54 -6.09
C ARG A 137 -0.52 0.12 -4.78
N GLN A 138 -0.40 1.44 -4.75
CA GLN A 138 -0.18 2.15 -3.49
C GLN A 138 -1.31 1.89 -2.47
N ALA A 139 -2.50 1.48 -2.92
CA ALA A 139 -3.63 1.11 -2.05
C ALA A 139 -3.63 -0.32 -1.51
N ASP A 140 -2.66 -1.16 -1.87
CA ASP A 140 -2.56 -2.54 -1.39
C ASP A 140 -2.55 -2.66 0.15
N PRO A 141 -1.90 -1.78 0.92
CA PRO A 141 -1.98 -1.79 2.38
C PRO A 141 -3.41 -1.70 2.93
N LEU A 142 -4.28 -0.91 2.30
CA LEU A 142 -5.68 -0.78 2.70
C LEU A 142 -6.50 -2.03 2.34
N VAL A 143 -6.21 -2.65 1.20
CA VAL A 143 -6.87 -3.89 0.80
C VAL A 143 -6.45 -5.05 1.71
N ARG A 144 -5.17 -5.10 2.10
CA ARG A 144 -4.65 -6.05 3.10
C ARG A 144 -5.30 -5.84 4.45
N TYR A 145 -5.41 -4.60 4.90
CA TYR A 145 -6.16 -4.26 6.12
C TYR A 145 -7.61 -4.77 6.07
N LEU A 146 -8.33 -4.57 4.96
CA LEU A 146 -9.68 -5.09 4.79
C LEU A 146 -9.72 -6.62 4.85
N SER A 147 -8.79 -7.31 4.16
CA SER A 147 -8.68 -8.77 4.20
C SER A 147 -8.43 -9.32 5.61
N ASP A 148 -7.58 -8.63 6.39
CA ASP A 148 -7.32 -8.92 7.80
C ASP A 148 -8.57 -8.73 8.67
N ALA A 149 -9.27 -7.61 8.49
CA ALA A 149 -10.43 -7.26 9.29
C ALA A 149 -11.62 -8.22 9.05
N VAL A 150 -11.83 -8.64 7.80
CA VAL A 150 -13.05 -9.36 7.40
C VAL A 150 -12.93 -10.88 7.37
N GLY A 151 -11.75 -11.44 7.68
CA GLY A 151 -11.58 -12.87 7.91
C GLY A 151 -11.46 -13.70 6.64
N GLY A 152 -10.28 -13.63 6.01
CA GLY A 152 -9.86 -14.50 4.92
C GLY A 152 -8.37 -14.87 5.05
N SER A 153 -7.61 -14.71 3.96
CA SER A 153 -6.16 -14.92 3.95
C SER A 153 -5.42 -14.07 5.00
N GLY A 154 -5.92 -12.88 5.32
CA GLY A 154 -5.32 -12.01 6.34
C GLY A 154 -5.27 -12.62 7.75
N GLN A 155 -6.37 -13.24 8.20
CA GLN A 155 -6.40 -13.89 9.52
C GLN A 155 -5.49 -15.12 9.58
N SER A 156 -5.39 -15.91 8.51
CA SER A 156 -4.49 -17.07 8.48
C SER A 156 -3.02 -16.63 8.50
N LEU A 157 -2.67 -15.54 7.82
CA LEU A 157 -1.34 -14.93 7.89
C LEU A 157 -1.04 -14.38 9.28
N ARG A 158 -2.00 -13.72 9.92
CA ARG A 158 -1.86 -13.24 11.31
C ARG A 158 -1.68 -14.40 12.29
N ALA A 159 -2.42 -15.49 12.14
CA ALA A 159 -2.26 -16.68 12.95
C ALA A 159 -0.86 -17.29 12.81
N LYS A 160 -0.31 -17.34 11.59
CA LYS A 160 1.08 -17.76 11.35
C LYS A 160 2.08 -16.85 12.06
N SER A 161 1.88 -15.53 12.02
CA SER A 161 2.73 -14.56 12.73
C SER A 161 2.70 -14.80 14.25
N ARG A 162 1.53 -15.08 14.82
CA ARG A 162 1.37 -15.35 16.27
C ARG A 162 2.10 -16.58 16.77
N ALA A 163 2.33 -17.57 15.90
CA ALA A 163 3.09 -18.77 16.25
C ALA A 163 4.59 -18.50 16.48
N VAL A 164 5.08 -17.31 16.13
CA VAL A 164 6.50 -16.95 16.20
C VAL A 164 6.83 -16.30 17.54
N THR A 165 7.83 -16.85 18.23
CA THR A 165 8.37 -16.28 19.46
C THR A 165 9.32 -15.13 19.13
N VAL A 166 8.96 -13.92 19.58
CA VAL A 166 9.74 -12.70 19.33
C VAL A 166 10.88 -12.58 20.34
N MET A 167 12.07 -12.26 19.86
CA MET A 167 13.23 -12.03 20.71
C MET A 167 13.03 -10.83 21.66
N PRO A 168 13.55 -10.91 22.89
CA PRO A 168 13.49 -9.78 23.82
C PRO A 168 14.42 -8.64 23.41
N GLY A 169 14.01 -7.40 23.71
CA GLY A 169 14.88 -6.23 23.57
C GLY A 169 15.01 -5.66 22.16
N LEU A 170 14.10 -6.01 21.25
CA LEU A 170 13.98 -5.35 19.95
C LEU A 170 13.48 -3.92 20.11
N VAL A 171 14.01 -3.01 19.30
CA VAL A 171 13.52 -1.63 19.19
C VAL A 171 12.91 -1.45 17.81
N LEU A 172 11.66 -1.01 17.77
CA LEU A 172 10.95 -0.75 16.51
C LEU A 172 10.93 0.74 16.21
N SER A 173 11.13 1.08 14.93
CA SER A 173 10.89 2.43 14.42
C SER A 173 10.03 2.38 13.17
N VAL A 174 9.11 3.33 13.02
CA VAL A 174 8.28 3.48 11.81
C VAL A 174 8.50 4.88 11.28
N GLY A 175 9.11 4.98 10.08
CA GLY A 175 9.74 6.23 9.65
C GLY A 175 10.82 6.64 10.64
N ASP A 176 10.72 7.87 11.13
CA ASP A 176 11.67 8.44 12.09
C ASP A 176 11.25 8.26 13.57
N GLU A 177 10.09 7.65 13.83
CA GLU A 177 9.53 7.53 15.18
C GLU A 177 9.86 6.17 15.81
N LYS A 178 10.51 6.18 16.97
CA LYS A 178 10.73 4.98 17.80
C LYS A 178 9.49 4.62 18.59
N LEU A 179 9.12 3.34 18.58
CA LEU A 179 7.98 2.81 19.32
C LEU A 179 8.41 2.38 20.73
N ASN A 180 7.93 3.09 21.74
CA ASN A 180 8.15 2.78 23.16
C ASN A 180 7.11 1.78 23.69
N ARG A 181 7.03 0.59 23.08
CA ARG A 181 6.17 -0.51 23.56
C ARG A 181 6.81 -1.86 23.29
N ALA A 182 6.37 -2.88 24.06
CA ALA A 182 6.82 -4.25 23.87
C ALA A 182 6.54 -4.72 22.43
N VAL A 183 7.55 -5.34 21.82
CA VAL A 183 7.46 -5.88 20.46
C VAL A 183 6.75 -7.23 20.51
N THR A 184 5.56 -7.29 19.92
CA THR A 184 4.78 -8.53 19.77
C THR A 184 4.64 -8.90 18.29
N SER A 185 4.34 -10.16 18.01
CA SER A 185 4.10 -10.63 16.63
C SER A 185 2.89 -9.96 15.99
N ASP A 186 1.83 -9.72 16.76
CA ASP A 186 0.66 -8.94 16.32
C ASP A 186 1.04 -7.51 15.95
N LEU A 187 1.85 -6.87 16.79
CA LEU A 187 2.33 -5.52 16.51
C LEU A 187 3.16 -5.48 15.22
N LEU A 188 4.07 -6.43 15.02
CA LEU A 188 4.90 -6.50 13.81
C LEU A 188 4.04 -6.69 12.55
N HIS A 189 3.03 -7.55 12.61
CA HIS A 189 2.09 -7.77 11.52
C HIS A 189 1.29 -6.51 11.20
N ASP A 190 0.73 -5.85 12.22
CA ASP A 190 -0.02 -4.59 12.06
C ASP A 190 0.87 -3.47 11.49
N LEU A 191 2.13 -3.38 11.93
CA LEU A 191 3.08 -2.41 11.42
C LEU A 191 3.48 -2.68 9.99
N LEU A 192 3.65 -3.95 9.60
CA LEU A 192 3.97 -4.34 8.22
C LEU A 192 2.83 -3.98 7.26
N ILE A 193 1.57 -4.21 7.67
CA ILE A 193 0.40 -3.70 6.93
C ILE A 193 0.42 -2.17 6.90
N GLY A 194 0.84 -1.54 8.00
CA GLY A 194 0.94 -0.09 8.15
C GLY A 194 2.04 0.61 7.34
N VAL A 195 2.94 -0.12 6.67
CA VAL A 195 4.00 0.48 5.85
C VAL A 195 3.40 1.00 4.54
N ALA A 196 3.29 2.32 4.43
CA ALA A 196 2.87 3.03 3.23
C ALA A 196 4.04 3.38 2.30
N PRO A 197 3.73 3.79 1.06
CA PRO A 197 4.68 4.51 0.21
C PRO A 197 5.31 5.69 0.97
N GLY A 198 6.64 5.78 0.94
CA GLY A 198 7.39 6.84 1.62
C GLY A 198 7.58 6.65 3.12
N SER A 199 7.18 5.49 3.68
CA SER A 199 7.50 5.10 5.05
C SER A 199 8.31 3.81 5.09
N SER A 200 9.01 3.59 6.19
CA SER A 200 9.81 2.41 6.43
C SER A 200 9.48 1.80 7.79
N LEU A 201 9.59 0.49 7.90
CA LEU A 201 9.61 -0.22 9.18
C LEU A 201 11.06 -0.61 9.45
N LYS A 202 11.62 -0.17 10.57
CA LYS A 202 12.96 -0.53 11.03
C LYS A 202 12.86 -1.33 12.31
N VAL A 203 13.55 -2.46 12.36
CA VAL A 203 13.68 -3.31 13.54
C VAL A 203 15.14 -3.38 13.93
N GLU A 204 15.50 -2.82 15.08
CA GLU A 204 16.86 -2.80 15.61
C GLU A 204 17.01 -3.86 16.71
N THR A 205 18.11 -4.61 16.67
CA THR A 205 18.51 -5.55 17.74
C THR A 205 19.47 -4.87 18.71
N LYS A 206 19.64 -5.44 19.90
CA LYS A 206 20.64 -4.98 20.87
C LYS A 206 22.08 -5.07 20.35
N THR A 207 22.34 -5.96 19.39
CA THR A 207 23.68 -6.21 18.83
C THR A 207 24.07 -5.24 17.70
N SER A 208 23.39 -4.09 17.59
CA SER A 208 23.61 -3.06 16.56
C SER A 208 23.23 -3.47 15.13
N GLY A 209 22.59 -4.62 14.97
CA GLY A 209 21.99 -5.02 13.70
C GLY A 209 20.63 -4.36 13.51
N TYR A 210 20.23 -4.12 12.27
CA TYR A 210 18.86 -3.71 11.96
C TYR A 210 18.35 -4.31 10.65
N LEU A 211 17.06 -4.63 10.63
CA LEU A 211 16.28 -4.91 9.43
C LEU A 211 15.49 -3.65 9.08
N TYR A 212 15.39 -3.31 7.80
CA TYR A 212 14.49 -2.25 7.33
C TYR A 212 13.67 -2.75 6.14
N ILE A 213 12.40 -2.37 6.15
CA ILE A 213 11.40 -2.74 5.15
C ILE A 213 10.76 -1.47 4.63
N VAL A 214 10.68 -1.32 3.31
CA VAL A 214 10.09 -0.15 2.63
C VAL A 214 9.05 -0.64 1.65
N PHE A 215 7.89 0.02 1.61
CA PHE A 215 6.84 -0.29 0.64
C PHE A 215 7.07 0.49 -0.67
N ARG A 216 7.07 -0.23 -1.80
CA ARG A 216 7.30 0.33 -3.13
C ARG A 216 6.50 -0.42 -4.18
N ASP A 217 5.77 0.32 -5.01
CA ASP A 217 5.06 -0.20 -6.19
C ASP A 217 4.08 -1.38 -5.93
N GLY A 218 3.56 -1.52 -4.70
CA GLY A 218 2.67 -2.62 -4.28
C GLY A 218 3.34 -3.69 -3.41
N ASP A 219 4.66 -3.70 -3.41
CA ASP A 219 5.51 -4.74 -2.84
C ASP A 219 6.51 -4.13 -1.83
N TYR A 220 7.40 -4.96 -1.28
CA TYR A 220 8.32 -4.57 -0.21
C TYR A 220 9.77 -4.74 -0.61
N ALA A 221 10.57 -3.68 -0.52
CA ALA A 221 12.02 -3.78 -0.55
C ALA A 221 12.55 -3.98 0.87
N ILE A 222 13.49 -4.90 1.05
CA ILE A 222 14.00 -5.29 2.37
C ILE A 222 15.51 -5.24 2.35
N GLY A 223 16.10 -4.72 3.42
CA GLY A 223 17.52 -4.84 3.66
C GLY A 223 17.84 -5.03 5.14
N LYS A 224 19.06 -5.50 5.40
CA LYS A 224 19.62 -5.63 6.75
C LYS A 224 21.01 -5.02 6.83
N ALA A 225 21.41 -4.66 8.03
CA ALA A 225 22.80 -4.40 8.38
C ALA A 225 23.09 -5.17 9.67
N GLU A 226 24.21 -5.88 9.72
CA GLU A 226 24.58 -6.71 10.89
C GLU A 226 25.42 -5.91 11.89
N ALA A 227 26.16 -4.90 11.41
CA ALA A 227 26.87 -3.90 12.20
C ALA A 227 27.10 -2.65 11.35
N PRO A 228 27.35 -1.47 11.95
CA PRO A 228 27.62 -0.22 11.21
C PRO A 228 28.75 -0.35 10.17
N GLU A 229 29.70 -1.26 10.43
CA GLU A 229 30.91 -1.45 9.62
C GLU A 229 30.75 -2.45 8.48
N HIS A 230 29.74 -3.32 8.50
CA HIS A 230 29.62 -4.47 7.59
C HIS A 230 28.84 -4.17 6.31
N GLY A 231 28.60 -2.89 6.01
CA GLY A 231 27.80 -2.47 4.87
C GLY A 231 26.32 -2.87 4.99
N ARG A 232 25.52 -2.45 4.01
CA ARG A 232 24.10 -2.81 3.92
C ARG A 232 23.95 -4.00 2.98
N LEU A 233 23.20 -4.99 3.43
CA LEU A 233 22.77 -6.13 2.63
C LEU A 233 21.31 -5.92 2.22
N TYR A 234 20.99 -6.40 1.02
CA TYR A 234 19.67 -6.30 0.42
C TYR A 234 19.15 -7.70 0.15
N ALA A 235 17.87 -7.89 0.41
CA ALA A 235 17.19 -9.15 0.17
C ALA A 235 16.99 -9.34 -1.34
N VAL A 236 17.34 -10.51 -1.85
CA VAL A 236 17.13 -10.94 -3.24
C VAL A 236 16.61 -12.38 -3.29
N HIS A 237 15.87 -12.75 -4.33
CA HIS A 237 15.42 -14.14 -4.52
C HIS A 237 16.56 -15.04 -5.03
N LYS A 238 16.73 -16.23 -4.43
CA LYS A 238 17.79 -17.20 -4.80
C LYS A 238 17.75 -17.68 -6.26
N ASP A 239 16.57 -17.84 -6.85
CA ASP A 239 16.40 -18.45 -8.19
C ASP A 239 16.46 -17.42 -9.35
N THR A 240 17.17 -16.31 -9.17
CA THR A 240 17.20 -15.20 -10.13
C THR A 240 18.23 -15.42 -11.25
N GLU A 241 18.19 -16.55 -11.96
CA GLU A 241 19.14 -16.84 -13.05
C GLU A 241 18.86 -16.09 -14.37
N THR A 242 17.75 -15.37 -14.52
CA THR A 242 17.43 -14.62 -15.75
C THR A 242 17.65 -13.12 -15.59
N ILE A 243 18.57 -12.55 -16.38
CA ILE A 243 18.98 -11.12 -16.37
C ILE A 243 17.80 -10.14 -16.52
N GLN A 244 16.71 -10.52 -17.21
CA GLN A 244 15.50 -9.69 -17.34
C GLN A 244 14.61 -9.66 -16.08
N ARG A 245 14.78 -10.64 -15.21
CA ARG A 245 14.06 -10.81 -13.94
C ARG A 245 14.78 -10.08 -12.80
N ALA A 246 16.12 -10.06 -12.82
CA ALA A 246 16.97 -9.31 -11.88
C ALA A 246 16.68 -7.79 -11.81
N LEU A 247 16.12 -7.17 -12.86
CA LEU A 247 15.71 -5.77 -12.86
C LEU A 247 14.35 -5.51 -12.17
N LYS A 248 13.63 -6.57 -11.78
CA LYS A 248 12.31 -6.54 -11.10
C LYS A 248 12.30 -7.31 -9.76
N HIS A 249 13.42 -7.89 -9.32
CA HIS A 249 13.48 -8.91 -8.25
C HIS A 249 14.05 -8.43 -6.91
N ASP A 250 13.98 -7.13 -6.65
CA ASP A 250 14.37 -6.57 -5.34
C ASP A 250 13.15 -6.22 -4.48
N VAL A 251 11.99 -6.75 -4.84
CA VAL A 251 10.73 -6.54 -4.14
C VAL A 251 10.07 -7.87 -3.80
N PHE A 252 9.51 -7.93 -2.60
CA PHE A 252 8.88 -9.08 -1.98
C PHE A 252 7.40 -8.83 -1.79
N THR A 253 6.60 -9.88 -1.96
CA THR A 253 5.19 -9.87 -1.59
C THR A 253 5.02 -9.64 -0.08
N PHE A 254 3.80 -9.36 0.37
CA PHE A 254 3.53 -9.22 1.80
C PHE A 254 3.86 -10.48 2.59
N GLU A 255 3.52 -11.63 2.02
CA GLU A 255 3.73 -12.94 2.61
C GLU A 255 5.21 -13.22 2.82
N GLU A 256 6.03 -12.96 1.78
CA GLU A 256 7.48 -13.09 1.85
C GLU A 256 8.09 -12.07 2.81
N ALA A 257 7.67 -10.80 2.74
CA ALA A 257 8.16 -9.76 3.65
C ALA A 257 7.84 -10.07 5.11
N ARG A 258 6.64 -10.62 5.38
CA ARG A 258 6.25 -11.13 6.69
C ARG A 258 7.15 -12.27 7.12
N GLU A 259 7.42 -13.25 6.26
CA GLU A 259 8.28 -14.38 6.60
C GLU A 259 9.72 -13.97 6.89
N ILE A 260 10.28 -13.04 6.11
CA ILE A 260 11.61 -12.46 6.36
C ILE A 260 11.61 -11.71 7.69
N LEU A 261 10.62 -10.84 7.93
CA LEU A 261 10.48 -10.11 9.19
C LEU A 261 10.37 -11.06 10.37
N MET A 262 9.53 -12.08 10.28
CA MET A 262 9.30 -13.05 11.35
C MET A 262 10.53 -13.92 11.62
N ALA A 263 11.28 -14.31 10.58
CA ALA A 263 12.55 -15.01 10.73
C ALA A 263 13.58 -14.15 11.46
N TYR A 264 13.70 -12.87 11.05
CA TYR A 264 14.63 -11.93 11.66
C TYR A 264 14.35 -11.69 13.16
N VAL A 265 13.09 -11.40 13.52
CA VAL A 265 12.72 -11.09 14.91
C VAL A 265 12.73 -12.31 15.84
N SER A 266 12.83 -13.52 15.30
CA SER A 266 12.91 -14.76 16.07
C SER A 266 14.31 -15.40 16.06
N SER A 267 15.27 -14.82 15.34
CA SER A 267 16.56 -15.47 15.01
C SER A 267 16.39 -16.86 14.38
N ALA A 268 15.29 -17.09 13.66
CA ALA A 268 15.13 -18.30 12.88
C ALA A 268 16.00 -18.24 11.61
N PRO A 269 16.30 -19.39 10.98
CA PRO A 269 16.98 -19.41 9.69
C PRO A 269 16.24 -18.57 8.64
N ASP A 270 17.01 -17.93 7.76
CA ASP A 270 16.45 -17.18 6.64
C ASP A 270 15.55 -18.08 5.75
N PRO A 271 14.43 -17.55 5.22
CA PRO A 271 13.56 -18.30 4.33
C PRO A 271 14.31 -18.90 3.14
N ALA A 272 13.89 -20.07 2.68
CA ALA A 272 14.60 -20.80 1.63
C ALA A 272 14.77 -19.99 0.34
N PHE A 273 13.79 -19.16 -0.01
CA PHE A 273 13.80 -18.31 -1.21
C PHE A 273 14.71 -17.07 -1.09
N LEU A 274 15.20 -16.74 0.10
CA LEU A 274 15.95 -15.51 0.38
C LEU A 274 17.47 -15.72 0.27
N GLU A 275 18.13 -14.76 -0.37
CA GLU A 275 19.56 -14.53 -0.34
C GLU A 275 19.87 -13.05 -0.02
N TRP A 276 21.04 -12.80 0.57
CA TRP A 276 21.48 -11.46 0.94
C TRP A 276 22.61 -11.00 0.02
N SER A 277 22.43 -9.87 -0.65
CA SER A 277 23.42 -9.29 -1.55
C SER A 277 23.94 -7.95 -1.05
N ALA A 278 25.24 -7.71 -1.17
CA ALA A 278 25.86 -6.41 -0.90
C ALA A 278 25.66 -5.42 -2.06
N VAL A 279 25.22 -5.90 -3.23
CA VAL A 279 24.94 -5.04 -4.38
C VAL A 279 23.69 -4.24 -4.08
N LYS A 280 23.85 -2.91 -4.00
CA LYS A 280 22.70 -2.02 -3.87
C LYS A 280 21.81 -2.21 -5.10
N PRO A 281 20.55 -2.58 -4.91
CA PRO A 281 19.69 -2.78 -6.05
C PRO A 281 19.47 -1.45 -6.78
N ARG A 282 19.32 -1.51 -8.11
CA ARG A 282 19.10 -0.31 -8.94
C ARG A 282 17.66 0.12 -8.79
N TRP A 283 17.44 0.96 -7.80
CA TRP A 283 16.16 1.53 -7.44
C TRP A 283 15.78 2.70 -8.33
#